data_AF-J3CPU4-F1
#
_entry.id   AF-J3CPU4-F1
#
_cell.length_a   1.000
_cell.length_b   1.000
_cell.length_c   1.000
_cell.angle_alpha   90.00
_cell.angle_beta   90.00
_cell.angle_gamma   90.00
#
_symmetry.space_group_name_H-M   'P 1'
#
loop_
_entity.id
_entity.type
_entity.pdbx_description
1 polymer ?
#
loop_
_entity_poly.entity_id
_entity_poly.type
_entity_poly.pdbx_seq_one_letter_code
_entity_poly.pdbx_strand_id
1 'polypeptide(L)'
;MLISVMACHFKKTPDKMQYNTDLQYNKEVTLTGTYTKSTLVKRGMAGHSGHYKIVINNYMEVNLLPPYHKESVRPEEEVEKFEGKKVAVTGIITQTTAFSEPSLEDQPLTVNIPCFITIKSIRLAEE
;
A
#
# COMPACT_ATOMS: atom_id res chain seq x y z
N MET A 1 -58.92 3.62 16.68
CA MET A 1 -57.56 3.10 16.89
C MET A 1 -56.59 3.87 16.01
N LEU A 2 -55.38 4.06 16.51
CA LEU A 2 -54.39 5.06 16.12
C LEU A 2 -53.74 4.88 14.73
N ILE A 3 -53.50 6.02 14.05
CA ILE A 3 -52.26 6.54 13.47
C ILE A 3 -51.20 5.51 13.01
N SER A 4 -50.77 5.56 11.74
CA SER A 4 -49.50 6.22 11.38
C SER A 4 -49.07 5.92 9.95
N VAL A 5 -48.72 7.00 9.25
CA VAL A 5 -48.19 7.06 7.90
C VAL A 5 -46.77 6.53 7.92
N MET A 6 -46.51 5.36 7.33
CA MET A 6 -45.14 4.87 7.18
C MET A 6 -44.55 5.45 5.90
N ALA A 7 -43.95 6.64 6.04
CA ALA A 7 -43.07 7.21 5.05
C ALA A 7 -41.88 6.25 4.84
N CYS A 8 -41.77 5.65 3.66
CA CYS A 8 -40.55 4.97 3.24
C CYS A 8 -39.44 6.01 3.10
N HIS A 9 -38.64 6.16 4.16
CA HIS A 9 -37.31 6.76 4.08
C HIS A 9 -36.45 5.88 3.16
N PHE A 10 -36.40 6.25 1.89
CA PHE A 10 -35.35 5.83 0.98
C PHE A 10 -34.03 6.33 1.58
N LYS A 11 -33.32 5.43 2.26
CA LYS A 11 -31.95 5.69 2.71
C LYS A 11 -31.14 6.04 1.47
N LYS A 12 -30.67 7.30 1.40
CA LYS A 12 -29.60 7.70 0.49
C LYS A 12 -28.48 6.69 0.65
N THR A 13 -28.26 5.89 -0.39
CA THR A 13 -27.03 5.14 -0.56
C THR A 13 -25.87 6.14 -0.44
N PRO A 14 -24.90 5.92 0.46
CA PRO A 14 -23.73 6.77 0.51
C PRO A 14 -23.02 6.73 -0.84
N ASP A 15 -22.48 7.90 -1.19
CA ASP A 15 -21.88 8.25 -2.45
C ASP A 15 -21.04 7.16 -3.10
N LYS A 16 -21.18 7.11 -4.43
CA LYS A 16 -20.31 6.38 -5.34
C LYS A 16 -18.85 6.60 -4.92
N MET A 17 -18.22 5.55 -4.41
CA MET A 17 -16.79 5.54 -4.14
C MET A 17 -16.08 5.68 -5.50
N GLN A 18 -15.66 6.90 -5.81
CA GLN A 18 -15.05 7.27 -7.07
C GLN A 18 -13.64 6.69 -7.11
N TYR A 19 -13.46 5.57 -7.81
CA TYR A 19 -12.15 4.98 -8.07
C TYR A 19 -11.39 5.83 -9.11
N ASN A 20 -10.95 7.01 -8.70
CA ASN A 20 -9.89 7.73 -9.41
C ASN A 20 -8.58 7.35 -8.72
N THR A 21 -8.00 6.22 -9.11
CA THR A 21 -6.59 5.96 -8.79
C THR A 21 -5.83 5.71 -10.07
N ASP A 22 -5.90 6.70 -10.96
CA ASP A 22 -4.84 6.91 -11.94
C ASP A 22 -3.58 7.24 -11.15
N LEU A 23 -2.80 6.20 -10.84
CA LEU A 23 -1.48 6.35 -10.24
C LEU A 23 -0.63 7.19 -11.20
N GLN A 24 -0.37 8.44 -10.83
CA GLN A 24 0.51 9.30 -11.61
C GLN A 24 1.96 8.88 -11.36
N TYR A 25 2.46 8.01 -12.24
CA TYR A 25 3.84 7.56 -12.20
C TYR A 25 4.82 8.72 -12.45
N ASN A 26 6.00 8.62 -11.84
CA ASN A 26 7.09 9.59 -11.93
C ASN A 26 6.70 11.00 -11.43
N LYS A 27 5.64 11.10 -10.63
CA LYS A 27 5.24 12.33 -9.92
C LYS A 27 5.11 12.06 -8.44
N GLU A 28 5.22 13.13 -7.65
CA GLU A 28 4.90 13.08 -6.22
C GLU A 28 3.39 12.85 -6.06
N VAL A 29 3.03 11.80 -5.32
CA VAL A 29 1.65 11.45 -5.00
C VAL A 29 1.53 11.17 -3.52
N THR A 30 0.35 11.39 -2.97
CA THR A 30 0.00 10.96 -1.61
C THR A 30 -1.03 9.85 -1.71
N LEU A 31 -0.71 8.68 -1.17
CA LEU A 31 -1.58 7.52 -1.13
C LEU A 31 -1.91 7.14 0.30
N THR A 32 -3.16 6.77 0.52
CA THR A 32 -3.63 6.34 1.83
C THR A 32 -3.96 4.85 1.80
N GLY A 33 -3.41 4.08 2.72
CA GLY A 33 -3.64 2.64 2.81
C GLY A 33 -3.18 2.05 4.15
N THR A 34 -3.43 0.76 4.35
CA THR A 34 -3.02 0.05 5.56
C THR A 34 -1.56 -0.36 5.46
N TYR A 35 -0.73 0.11 6.39
CA TYR A 35 0.68 -0.22 6.47
C TYR A 35 0.85 -1.68 6.92
N THR A 36 1.36 -2.52 6.03
CA THR A 36 1.39 -3.98 6.21
C THR A 36 2.74 -4.54 5.83
N LYS A 37 3.21 -5.53 6.59
CA LYS A 37 4.43 -6.27 6.26
C LYS A 37 4.25 -7.05 4.96
N SER A 38 5.18 -6.89 4.04
CA SER A 38 5.26 -7.66 2.81
C SER A 38 5.84 -9.04 3.10
N THR A 39 5.16 -10.07 2.61
CA THR A 39 5.53 -11.49 2.77
C THR A 39 6.45 -11.98 1.65
N LEU A 40 7.03 -11.08 0.85
CA LEU A 40 7.97 -11.44 -0.20
C LEU A 40 9.22 -12.09 0.40
N VAL A 41 9.34 -13.40 0.21
CA VAL A 41 10.46 -14.21 0.71
C VAL A 41 11.62 -14.13 -0.26
N LYS A 42 12.83 -13.83 0.24
CA LYS A 42 14.09 -14.07 -0.48
C LYS A 42 14.55 -15.50 -0.19
N ARG A 43 14.56 -16.40 -1.18
CA ARG A 43 15.16 -17.74 -1.01
C ARG A 43 16.68 -17.59 -0.87
N GLY A 44 17.28 -18.28 0.10
CA GLY A 44 18.74 -18.41 0.23
C GLY A 44 19.46 -17.46 1.22
N MET A 45 18.78 -16.49 1.84
CA MET A 45 19.35 -15.71 2.95
C MET A 45 18.53 -15.92 4.23
N ALA A 46 19.16 -16.54 5.23
CA ALA A 46 18.66 -16.58 6.60
C ALA A 46 18.75 -15.15 7.19
N GLY A 47 17.69 -14.37 7.01
CA GLY A 47 17.63 -12.98 7.44
C GLY A 47 16.61 -12.21 6.64
N HIS A 48 15.35 -12.29 7.04
CA HIS A 48 14.29 -11.44 6.50
C HIS A 48 14.25 -10.14 7.30
N SER A 49 14.81 -9.08 6.76
CA SER A 49 14.60 -7.73 7.29
C SER A 49 13.42 -7.09 6.57
N GLY A 50 12.35 -6.83 7.34
CA GLY A 50 10.99 -6.58 6.88
C GLY A 50 10.87 -5.55 5.74
N HIS A 51 10.20 -5.97 4.68
CA HIS A 51 9.68 -5.10 3.64
C HIS A 51 8.24 -4.72 4.01
N TYR A 52 7.82 -3.51 3.66
CA TYR A 52 6.48 -3.01 3.96
C TYR A 52 5.82 -2.44 2.71
N LYS A 53 4.50 -2.53 2.70
CA LYS A 53 3.62 -2.03 1.66
C LYS A 53 2.43 -1.33 2.28
N ILE A 54 1.76 -0.50 1.49
CA ILE A 54 0.42 -0.02 1.81
C ILE A 54 -0.61 -0.77 0.98
N VAL A 55 -1.66 -1.25 1.64
CA VAL A 55 -2.84 -1.83 0.98
C VAL A 55 -3.89 -0.73 0.90
N ILE A 56 -4.15 -0.23 -0.32
CA ILE A 56 -5.08 0.89 -0.53
C ILE A 56 -6.51 0.35 -0.59
N ASN A 57 -6.70 -0.78 -1.27
CA ASN A 57 -7.95 -1.51 -1.37
C ASN A 57 -7.67 -2.99 -1.71
N ASN A 58 -8.73 -3.77 -1.94
CA ASN A 58 -8.63 -5.21 -2.21
C ASN A 58 -7.86 -5.57 -3.50
N TYR A 59 -7.63 -4.62 -4.39
CA TYR A 59 -7.05 -4.84 -5.72
C TYR A 59 -5.72 -4.12 -5.94
N MET A 60 -5.29 -3.28 -4.98
CA MET A 60 -4.14 -2.42 -5.16
C MET A 60 -3.31 -2.33 -3.89
N GLU A 61 -2.07 -2.74 -4.05
CA GLU A 61 -1.00 -2.59 -3.08
C GLU A 61 0.17 -1.82 -3.70
N VAL A 62 0.87 -1.07 -2.87
CA VAL A 62 2.04 -0.28 -3.28
C VAL A 62 3.18 -0.55 -2.31
N ASN A 63 4.32 -1.00 -2.82
CA ASN A 63 5.51 -1.20 -2.02
C ASN A 63 6.09 0.15 -1.58
N LEU A 64 6.54 0.23 -0.33
CA LEU A 64 7.11 1.47 0.21
C LEU A 64 8.50 1.76 -0.34
N LEU A 65 9.32 0.74 -0.57
CA LEU A 65 10.63 0.86 -1.19
C LEU A 65 10.95 -0.42 -1.98
N PRO A 66 11.87 -0.37 -2.97
CA PRO A 66 12.21 -1.52 -3.79
C PRO A 66 12.63 -2.73 -2.95
N PRO A 67 12.00 -3.90 -3.08
CA PRO A 67 12.32 -5.06 -2.27
C PRO A 67 13.74 -5.55 -2.52
N TYR A 68 14.33 -6.24 -1.54
CA TYR A 68 15.73 -6.71 -1.56
C TYR A 68 16.82 -5.63 -1.50
N HIS A 69 16.45 -4.35 -1.43
CA HIS A 69 17.38 -3.27 -1.08
C HIS A 69 17.49 -3.10 0.44
N LYS A 70 18.70 -2.82 0.94
CA LYS A 70 18.95 -2.58 2.38
C LYS A 70 18.15 -1.39 2.93
N GLU A 71 17.95 -0.37 2.10
CA GLU A 71 17.18 0.85 2.43
C GLU A 71 15.70 0.55 2.67
N SER A 72 15.21 -0.59 2.17
CA SER A 72 13.82 -1.01 2.31
C SER A 72 13.49 -1.64 3.66
N VAL A 73 14.50 -1.81 4.52
CA VAL A 73 14.31 -2.18 5.92
C VAL A 73 13.88 -0.95 6.69
N ARG A 74 12.66 -1.00 7.24
CA ARG A 74 12.09 0.12 7.98
C ARG A 74 12.54 0.07 9.45
N PRO A 75 12.79 1.22 10.09
CA PRO A 75 13.20 1.28 11.48
C PRO A 75 12.09 0.74 12.39
N GLU A 76 12.46 0.09 13.50
CA GLU A 76 11.51 -0.55 14.43
C GLU A 76 10.48 0.44 14.98
N GLU A 77 10.91 1.65 15.35
CA GLU A 77 10.03 2.73 15.82
C GLU A 77 8.92 3.08 14.82
N GLU A 78 9.23 3.05 13.53
CA GLU A 78 8.25 3.30 12.48
C GLU A 78 7.24 2.16 12.36
N VAL A 79 7.75 0.93 12.42
CA VAL A 79 6.94 -0.29 12.35
C VAL A 79 5.95 -0.33 13.52
N GLU A 80 6.41 -0.14 14.76
CA GLU A 80 5.53 -0.11 15.93
C GLU A 80 4.47 1.00 15.83
N LYS A 81 4.85 2.15 15.25
CA LYS A 81 3.93 3.28 15.09
C LYS A 81 2.86 3.01 14.06
N PHE A 82 3.17 2.36 12.94
CA PHE A 82 2.30 2.32 11.76
C PHE A 82 1.74 0.93 11.41
N GLU A 83 2.35 -0.17 11.83
CA GLU A 83 1.92 -1.51 11.43
C GLU A 83 0.45 -1.78 11.79
N GLY A 84 -0.30 -2.26 10.78
CA GLY A 84 -1.74 -2.51 10.88
C GLY A 84 -2.62 -1.26 10.84
N LYS A 85 -2.05 -0.05 10.83
CA LYS A 85 -2.80 1.21 10.83
C LYS A 85 -2.90 1.82 9.43
N LYS A 86 -3.90 2.68 9.26
CA LYS A 86 -4.09 3.47 8.05
C LYS A 86 -3.11 4.64 8.04
N VAL A 87 -2.31 4.74 7.00
CA VAL A 87 -1.28 5.78 6.83
C VAL A 87 -1.46 6.51 5.51
N ALA A 88 -1.06 7.78 5.48
CA ALA A 88 -0.86 8.54 4.27
C ALA A 88 0.65 8.59 3.97
N VAL A 89 1.04 8.11 2.80
CA VAL A 89 2.43 8.06 2.30
C VAL A 89 2.55 9.02 1.13
N THR A 90 3.48 9.95 1.23
CA THR A 90 3.81 10.89 0.15
C THR A 90 5.17 10.54 -0.44
N GLY A 91 5.23 10.40 -1.76
CA GLY A 91 6.45 9.99 -2.45
C GLY A 91 6.27 9.89 -3.96
N ILE A 92 7.33 9.46 -4.66
CA ILE A 92 7.31 9.26 -6.11
C ILE A 92 7.13 7.78 -6.40
N ILE A 93 6.15 7.43 -7.24
CA ILE A 93 5.84 6.04 -7.61
C ILE A 93 6.32 5.75 -9.02
N THR A 94 6.87 4.56 -9.23
CA THR A 94 7.16 4.03 -10.56
C THR A 94 6.24 2.86 -10.89
N GLN A 95 5.93 2.70 -12.17
CA GLN A 95 5.02 1.68 -12.66
C GLN A 95 5.61 0.28 -12.52
N THR A 96 6.90 0.16 -12.82
CA THR A 96 7.62 -1.11 -12.80
C THR A 96 8.62 -1.09 -11.68
N THR A 97 8.40 -1.93 -10.68
CA THR A 97 9.45 -2.23 -9.72
C THR A 97 10.37 -3.24 -10.39
N ALA A 98 11.61 -2.84 -10.70
CA ALA A 98 12.64 -3.82 -11.06
C ALA A 98 12.98 -4.60 -9.79
N PHE A 99 12.41 -5.80 -9.65
CA PHE A 99 12.85 -6.77 -8.67
C PHE A 99 14.07 -7.46 -9.27
N SER A 100 15.24 -7.39 -8.64
CA SER A 100 16.34 -8.26 -9.06
C SER A 100 17.23 -8.70 -7.90
N GLU A 101 17.72 -9.96 -7.85
CA GLU A 101 17.71 -11.06 -8.86
C GLU A 101 18.14 -12.40 -8.20
N PRO A 102 17.97 -13.64 -8.75
CA PRO A 102 18.47 -14.06 -10.08
C PRO A 102 17.61 -15.10 -10.86
N SER A 103 18.23 -15.99 -11.67
CA SER A 103 17.89 -16.37 -13.07
C SER A 103 17.68 -17.87 -13.49
N LEU A 104 17.46 -18.88 -12.62
CA LEU A 104 17.05 -20.27 -13.00
C LEU A 104 16.04 -20.89 -12.01
N GLU A 105 14.78 -21.16 -12.39
CA GLU A 105 13.59 -21.26 -11.48
C GLU A 105 13.36 -20.00 -10.64
N ASP A 106 14.45 -19.33 -10.31
CA ASP A 106 14.67 -17.92 -10.21
C ASP A 106 14.36 -17.21 -11.57
N GLN A 107 13.11 -16.83 -11.81
CA GLN A 107 12.89 -15.54 -12.48
C GLN A 107 12.55 -14.56 -11.37
N PRO A 108 12.97 -13.29 -11.44
CA PRO A 108 12.35 -12.29 -10.57
C PRO A 108 10.85 -12.40 -10.80
N LEU A 109 10.07 -12.67 -9.75
CA LEU A 109 8.62 -12.55 -9.83
C LEU A 109 8.38 -11.12 -10.27
N THR A 110 8.12 -10.94 -11.56
CA THR A 110 7.81 -9.65 -12.14
C THR A 110 6.39 -9.38 -11.72
N VAL A 111 6.18 -9.09 -10.44
CA VAL A 111 4.87 -8.69 -9.96
C VAL A 111 4.77 -7.23 -10.33
N ASN A 112 3.79 -6.89 -11.16
CA ASN A 112 3.53 -5.53 -11.58
C ASN A 112 2.89 -4.73 -10.42
N ILE A 113 3.61 -4.67 -9.29
CA ILE A 113 3.23 -3.94 -8.09
C ILE A 113 3.92 -2.58 -8.16
N PRO A 114 3.16 -1.46 -8.15
CA PRO A 114 3.72 -0.14 -8.05
C PRO A 114 4.60 0.01 -6.80
N CYS A 115 5.69 0.76 -6.91
CA CYS A 115 6.58 1.00 -5.78
C CYS A 115 6.96 2.47 -5.69
N PHE A 116 6.99 2.97 -4.46
CA PHE A 116 7.64 4.23 -4.16
C PHE A 116 9.16 4.06 -4.37
N ILE A 117 9.75 4.91 -5.19
CA ILE A 117 11.22 5.02 -5.31
C ILE A 117 11.78 6.01 -4.28
N THR A 118 10.94 6.91 -3.79
CA THR A 118 11.27 7.86 -2.74
C THR A 118 10.05 8.02 -1.84
N ILE A 119 10.29 8.10 -0.54
CA ILE A 119 9.28 8.47 0.46
C ILE A 119 9.71 9.79 1.08
N LYS A 120 8.87 10.80 0.95
CA LYS A 120 9.06 12.11 1.56
C LYS A 120 8.48 12.16 2.96
N SER A 121 7.32 11.52 3.18
CA SER A 121 6.68 11.46 4.49
C SER A 121 5.73 10.28 4.63
N ILE A 122 5.62 9.76 5.85
CA ILE A 122 4.59 8.81 6.28
C ILE A 122 3.95 9.37 7.56
N ARG A 123 2.61 9.39 7.59
CA ARG A 123 1.83 9.83 8.76
C ARG A 123 0.58 8.97 8.91
N LEU A 124 0.03 8.92 10.12
CA LEU A 124 -1.29 8.34 10.32
C LEU A 124 -2.31 9.13 9.49
N ALA A 125 -3.22 8.42 8.84
CA ALA A 125 -4.35 9.05 8.18
C ALA A 125 -5.37 9.47 9.24
N GLU A 126 -5.93 10.67 9.11
CA GLU A 126 -7.11 11.07 9.87
C GLU A 126 -8.29 10.20 9.40
N GLU A 127 -9.11 9.73 10.34
CA GLU A 127 -10.29 8.87 10.07
C GLU A 127 -11.39 9.62 9.32
#